data_AF-A0A925FA72-F1
#
_entry.id   AF-A0A925FA72-F1
#
_cell.length_a   1.000
_cell.length_b   1.000
_cell.length_c   1.000
_cell.angle_alpha   90.00
_cell.angle_beta   90.00
_cell.angle_gamma   90.00
#
_symmetry.space_group_name_H-M   'P 1'
#
loop_
_entity.id
_entity.type
_entity.pdbx_description
1 polymer ?
#
loop_
_entity_poly.entity_id
_entity_poly.type
_entity_poly.pdbx_seq_one_letter_code
_entity_poly.pdbx_strand_id
1 'polypeptide(L)'
;MHLNVEHIQRALHDEPLPDDVGLHVATCEACRARVEEAREEEARVFAMLGALDQPVRLPTLQLVQSKAARRRWGGPLRWAAAFVLFASLGGVAYALPGSPVRRWVEAWRKGPEPVNATAPRAEPAPGAVDPSGVSIAAGASVVVTFTEMQSEGEVSIALADVDDIAVEATSGGAQFDVGPAGLTIRNAGLTASYEMRVPRSAAHVEVRIGGVRVWVKDGARIASTPAAGPDGVARIPITR
;
A
#
# COMPACT_ATOMS: atom_id res chain seq x y z
N MET A 1 12.02 37.81 -14.21
CA MET A 1 11.61 36.44 -14.59
C MET A 1 12.16 35.52 -13.52
N HIS A 2 11.31 34.77 -12.81
CA HIS A 2 11.76 33.83 -11.77
C HIS A 2 11.98 32.44 -12.38
N LEU A 3 12.81 31.63 -11.72
CA LEU A 3 13.04 30.24 -12.12
C LEU A 3 11.79 29.39 -11.90
N ASN A 4 11.58 28.44 -12.82
CA ASN A 4 10.61 27.38 -12.65
C ASN A 4 11.13 26.35 -11.63
N VAL A 5 10.25 25.44 -11.20
CA VAL A 5 10.59 24.41 -10.20
C VAL A 5 11.69 23.48 -10.70
N GLU A 6 11.68 23.14 -11.99
CA GLU A 6 12.68 22.26 -12.59
C GLU A 6 14.11 22.84 -12.51
N HIS A 7 14.31 24.11 -12.84
CA HIS A 7 15.61 24.76 -12.71
C HIS A 7 16.07 24.87 -11.25
N ILE A 8 15.14 25.04 -10.30
CA ILE A 8 15.46 25.01 -8.86
C ILE A 8 15.94 23.61 -8.46
N GLN A 9 15.27 22.54 -8.90
CA GLN A 9 15.68 21.16 -8.62
C GLN A 9 17.04 20.82 -9.23
N ARG A 10 17.33 21.27 -10.46
CA ARG A 10 18.64 21.08 -11.07
C ARG A 10 19.75 21.83 -10.34
N ALA A 11 19.48 23.07 -9.91
CA ALA A 11 20.38 23.85 -9.08
C ALA A 11 20.63 23.22 -7.69
N LEU A 12 19.61 22.55 -7.14
CA LEU A 12 19.68 21.88 -5.85
C LEU A 12 20.63 20.68 -5.87
N HIS A 13 20.62 19.89 -6.95
CA HIS A 13 21.41 18.66 -7.09
C HIS A 13 22.75 18.84 -7.81
N ASP A 14 23.25 20.08 -7.89
CA ASP A 14 24.49 20.45 -8.61
C ASP A 14 24.52 19.94 -10.07
N GLU A 15 23.35 19.83 -10.70
CA GLU A 15 23.26 19.45 -12.10
C GLU A 15 23.70 20.61 -13.02
N PRO A 16 24.29 20.31 -14.18
CA PRO A 16 24.69 21.35 -15.13
C PRO A 16 23.46 22.15 -15.57
N LEU A 17 23.49 23.45 -15.29
CA LEU A 17 22.48 24.42 -15.71
C LEU A 17 22.95 25.18 -16.95
N PRO A 18 22.03 25.67 -17.79
CA PRO A 18 22.35 26.71 -18.75
C PRO A 18 23.02 27.92 -18.08
N ASP A 19 24.01 28.53 -18.74
CA ASP A 19 24.83 29.62 -18.16
C ASP A 19 23.99 30.82 -17.69
N ASP A 20 22.91 31.14 -18.41
CA ASP A 20 21.97 32.22 -18.07
C ASP A 20 21.19 31.93 -16.78
N VAL A 21 20.83 30.67 -16.55
CA VAL A 21 20.15 30.22 -15.33
C VAL A 21 21.11 30.28 -14.14
N GLY A 22 22.35 29.80 -14.28
CA GLY A 22 23.37 29.89 -13.24
C GLY A 22 23.66 31.35 -12.85
N LEU A 23 23.84 32.23 -13.83
CA LEU A 23 24.04 33.66 -13.61
C LEU A 23 22.81 34.30 -12.95
N HIS A 24 21.60 33.86 -13.30
CA HIS A 24 20.38 34.36 -12.69
C HIS A 24 20.26 33.97 -11.21
N VAL A 25 20.55 32.72 -10.83
CA VAL A 25 20.59 32.31 -9.40
C VAL A 25 21.63 33.12 -8.64
N ALA A 26 22.79 33.36 -9.27
CA ALA A 26 23.87 34.13 -8.65
C ALA A 26 23.49 35.61 -8.42
N THR A 27 22.63 36.20 -9.26
CA THR A 27 22.31 37.63 -9.22
C THR A 27 20.95 37.97 -8.61
N CYS A 28 19.96 37.06 -8.69
CA CYS A 28 18.62 37.28 -8.18
C CYS A 28 18.46 36.74 -6.75
N GLU A 29 18.36 37.64 -5.77
CA GLU A 29 18.19 37.31 -4.34
C GLU A 29 16.99 36.41 -4.07
N ALA A 30 15.84 36.68 -4.69
CA ALA A 30 14.63 35.87 -4.53
C ALA A 30 14.82 34.42 -5.04
N CYS A 31 15.49 34.22 -6.17
CA CYS A 31 15.77 32.88 -6.67
C CYS A 31 16.79 32.15 -5.80
N ARG A 32 17.80 32.86 -5.30
CA ARG A 32 18.77 32.30 -4.35
C ARG A 32 18.11 31.84 -3.05
N ALA A 33 17.22 32.67 -2.48
CA ALA A 33 16.48 32.32 -1.26
C ALA A 33 15.63 31.06 -1.45
N ARG A 34 14.99 30.88 -2.61
CA ARG A 34 14.21 29.66 -2.92
C ARG A 34 15.07 28.41 -3.06
N VAL A 35 16.29 28.52 -3.58
CA VAL A 35 17.23 27.39 -3.66
C VAL A 35 17.72 27.01 -2.26
N GLU A 36 18.02 27.98 -1.40
CA GLU A 36 18.39 27.71 0.00
C GLU A 36 17.23 27.10 0.81
N GLU A 37 16.01 27.60 0.65
CA GLU A 37 14.81 27.01 1.27
C GLU A 37 14.63 25.55 0.84
N ALA A 38 14.77 25.24 -0.45
CA ALA A 38 14.70 23.88 -0.95
C ALA A 38 15.81 22.98 -0.38
N ARG A 39 17.04 23.51 -0.21
CA ARG A 39 18.16 22.80 0.46
C ARG A 39 17.86 22.45 1.90
N GLU A 40 17.27 23.38 2.66
CA GLU A 40 16.89 23.15 4.05
C GLU A 40 15.77 22.10 4.18
N GLU A 41 14.79 22.13 3.28
CA GLU A 41 13.71 21.14 3.24
C GLU A 41 14.25 19.74 2.90
N GLU A 42 15.12 19.63 1.89
CA GLU A 42 15.76 18.37 1.50
C GLU A 42 16.61 17.81 2.65
N ALA A 43 17.46 18.64 3.27
CA ALA A 43 18.28 18.25 4.41
C ALA A 43 17.42 17.74 5.59
N ARG A 44 16.26 18.36 5.83
CA ARG A 44 15.30 17.92 6.85
C ARG A 44 14.69 16.55 6.50
N VAL A 45 14.33 16.31 5.24
CA VAL A 45 13.80 15.02 4.79
C VAL A 45 14.85 13.93 4.93
N PHE A 46 16.09 14.16 4.48
CA PHE A 46 17.17 13.19 4.63
C PHE A 46 17.51 12.92 6.10
N ALA A 47 17.47 13.91 6.97
CA ALA A 47 17.66 13.71 8.41
C ALA A 47 16.58 12.78 9.00
N MET A 48 15.30 12.94 8.59
CA MET A 48 14.22 12.06 9.02
C MET A 48 14.39 10.63 8.49
N LEU A 49 14.77 10.47 7.22
CA LEU A 49 15.03 9.16 6.62
C LEU A 49 16.24 8.47 7.26
N GLY A 50 17.31 9.20 7.55
CA GLY A 50 18.48 8.67 8.26
C GLY A 50 18.17 8.21 9.69
N ALA A 51 17.16 8.79 10.34
CA ALA A 51 16.68 8.29 11.62
C ALA A 51 15.94 6.95 11.51
N LEU A 52 15.33 6.65 10.35
CA LEU A 52 14.66 5.38 10.08
C LEU A 52 15.64 4.29 9.61
N ASP A 53 16.72 4.67 8.92
CA ASP A 53 17.74 3.75 8.40
C ASP A 53 18.76 3.31 9.46
N GLN A 54 18.50 3.57 10.75
CA GLN A 54 19.32 3.02 11.80
C GLN A 54 19.20 1.49 11.77
N PRO A 55 20.32 0.75 11.66
CA PRO A 55 20.28 -0.69 11.60
C PRO A 55 19.54 -1.20 12.83
N VAL A 56 18.41 -1.89 12.59
CA VAL A 56 17.63 -2.50 13.65
C VAL A 56 18.57 -3.46 14.38
N ARG A 57 19.00 -3.08 15.59
CA ARG A 57 19.77 -3.96 16.46
C ARG A 57 18.80 -5.05 16.91
N LEU A 58 18.70 -6.11 16.11
CA LEU A 58 17.92 -7.28 16.46
C LEU A 58 18.44 -7.78 17.80
N PRO A 59 17.60 -7.80 18.85
CA PRO A 59 18.02 -8.30 20.15
C PRO A 59 18.45 -9.76 19.97
N THR A 60 19.67 -10.08 20.39
CA THR A 60 20.21 -11.44 20.38
C THR A 60 19.19 -12.38 21.01
N LEU A 61 18.87 -13.51 20.35
CA LEU A 61 17.79 -14.42 20.76
C LEU A 61 17.88 -14.85 22.26
N GLN A 62 19.09 -14.89 22.82
CA GLN A 62 19.35 -15.18 24.24
C GLN A 62 18.76 -14.12 25.20
N LEU A 63 18.74 -12.84 24.83
CA LEU A 63 18.14 -11.74 25.61
C LEU A 63 16.61 -11.79 25.58
N VAL A 64 16.02 -12.28 24.48
CA VAL A 64 14.57 -12.48 24.37
C VAL A 64 14.11 -13.69 25.20
N GLN A 65 14.84 -14.80 25.15
CA GLN A 65 14.51 -16.01 25.91
C GLN A 65 14.61 -15.80 27.43
N SER A 66 15.64 -15.11 27.91
CA SER A 66 15.82 -14.80 29.34
C SER A 66 14.75 -13.83 29.89
N LYS A 67 14.25 -12.90 29.06
CA LYS A 67 13.12 -12.02 29.43
C LYS A 67 11.77 -12.75 29.36
N ALA A 68 11.56 -13.64 28.39
CA ALA A 68 10.33 -14.44 28.29
C ALA A 68 10.17 -15.38 29.50
N ALA A 69 11.27 -15.98 29.97
CA ALA A 69 11.26 -16.83 31.16
C ALA A 69 10.85 -16.07 32.44
N ARG A 70 11.25 -14.79 32.60
CA ARG A 70 10.86 -13.96 33.76
C ARG A 70 9.44 -13.39 33.66
N ARG A 71 8.86 -13.30 32.46
CA ARG A 71 7.53 -12.70 32.26
C ARG A 71 6.38 -13.66 32.58
N ARG A 72 6.66 -14.97 32.66
CA ARG A 72 5.65 -16.01 32.93
C ARG A 72 5.08 -15.99 34.36
N TRP A 73 5.63 -15.18 35.26
CA TRP A 73 5.21 -15.08 36.67
C TRP A 73 4.46 -13.78 37.03
N GLY A 74 4.25 -12.88 36.06
CA GLY A 74 3.47 -11.66 36.29
C GLY A 74 2.03 -11.87 35.84
N GLY A 75 1.12 -12.18 36.77
CA GLY A 75 -0.30 -12.42 36.52
C GLY A 75 -1.05 -11.26 35.83
N PRO A 76 -2.36 -11.44 35.55
CA PRO A 76 -3.20 -10.55 34.74
C PRO A 76 -3.27 -9.09 35.24
N LEU A 77 -2.86 -8.84 36.50
CA LEU A 77 -2.81 -7.51 37.10
C LEU A 77 -1.84 -6.52 36.40
N ARG A 78 -0.78 -7.02 35.74
CA ARG A 78 0.20 -6.13 35.07
C ARG A 78 -0.31 -5.58 33.74
N TRP A 79 -1.26 -6.25 33.10
CA TRP A 79 -1.89 -5.76 31.86
C TRP A 79 -2.80 -4.57 32.12
N ALA A 80 -3.50 -4.55 33.26
CA ALA A 80 -4.32 -3.39 33.67
C ALA A 80 -3.46 -2.14 33.90
N ALA A 81 -2.31 -2.28 34.58
CA ALA A 81 -1.40 -1.17 34.81
C ALA A 81 -0.80 -0.61 33.51
N ALA A 82 -0.48 -1.46 32.53
CA ALA A 82 0.04 -1.03 31.24
C ALA A 82 -0.99 -0.23 30.43
N PHE A 83 -2.27 -0.65 30.44
CA PHE A 83 -3.36 0.09 29.80
C PHE A 83 -3.58 1.47 30.43
N VAL A 84 -3.54 1.56 31.77
CA VAL A 84 -3.68 2.84 32.47
C VAL A 84 -2.51 3.79 32.16
N LEU A 85 -1.28 3.26 32.07
CA LEU A 85 -0.09 4.06 31.75
C LEU A 85 -0.07 4.53 30.29
N PHE A 86 -0.59 3.71 29.37
CA PHE A 86 -0.71 4.10 27.96
C PHE A 86 -1.83 5.13 27.74
N ALA A 87 -2.96 4.97 28.45
CA ALA A 87 -4.06 5.92 28.42
C ALA A 87 -3.68 7.28 29.02
N SER A 88 -2.82 7.31 30.05
CA SER A 88 -2.38 8.56 30.68
C SER A 88 -1.36 9.33 29.82
N LEU A 89 -0.50 8.67 29.05
CA LEU A 89 0.39 9.34 28.11
C LEU A 89 -0.34 9.87 26.86
N GLY A 90 -1.40 9.19 26.39
CA GLY A 90 -2.18 9.63 25.22
C GLY A 90 -2.96 10.93 25.42
N GLY A 91 -3.26 11.30 26.66
CA GLY A 91 -4.07 12.50 26.96
C GLY A 91 -3.37 13.83 26.73
N VAL A 92 -2.03 13.89 26.83
CA VAL A 92 -1.30 15.18 26.83
C VAL A 92 -1.05 15.70 25.41
N ALA A 93 -0.98 14.82 24.40
CA ALA A 93 -0.74 15.22 23.01
C ALA A 93 -1.99 15.76 22.27
N TYR A 94 -3.18 15.63 22.86
CA TYR A 94 -4.43 16.08 22.23
C TYR A 94 -4.73 17.57 22.48
N ALA A 95 -4.08 18.21 23.46
CA ALA A 95 -4.38 19.59 23.86
C ALA A 95 -3.54 20.66 23.15
N LEU A 96 -2.53 20.28 22.35
CA LEU A 96 -1.71 21.25 21.61
C LEU A 96 -2.42 21.68 20.31
N PRO A 97 -2.72 22.98 20.12
CA PRO A 97 -3.25 23.48 18.86
C PRO A 97 -2.20 23.27 17.75
N GLY A 98 -2.53 22.43 16.75
CA GLY A 98 -1.64 22.09 15.64
C GLY A 98 -1.17 20.63 15.57
N SER A 99 -1.62 19.76 16.48
CA SER A 99 -1.21 18.34 16.49
C SER A 99 -1.65 17.57 15.22
N PRO A 100 -0.74 16.87 14.53
CA PRO A 100 -1.06 16.07 13.33
C PRO A 100 -2.00 14.89 13.63
N VAL A 101 -2.04 14.42 14.89
CA VAL A 101 -2.95 13.36 15.33
C VAL A 101 -4.42 13.80 15.19
N ARG A 102 -4.71 15.08 15.43
CA ARG A 102 -6.07 15.61 15.31
C ARG A 102 -6.55 15.60 13.86
N ARG A 103 -5.68 15.94 12.91
CA ARG A 103 -5.97 15.82 11.46
C ARG A 103 -6.21 14.37 11.06
N TRP A 104 -5.44 13.43 11.61
CA TRP A 104 -5.62 12.01 11.33
C TRP A 104 -6.95 11.46 11.88
N VAL A 105 -7.31 11.82 13.11
CA VAL A 105 -8.61 11.45 13.72
C VAL A 105 -9.78 12.09 12.97
N GLU A 106 -9.66 13.34 12.54
CA GLU A 106 -10.69 14.01 11.75
C GLU A 106 -10.82 13.41 10.33
N ALA A 107 -9.71 12.98 9.71
CA ALA A 107 -9.74 12.27 8.43
C ALA A 107 -10.41 10.89 8.55
N TRP A 108 -10.14 10.16 9.64
CA TRP A 108 -10.78 8.88 9.91
C TRP A 108 -12.30 9.02 10.17
N ARG A 109 -12.71 10.10 10.84
CA ARG A 109 -14.12 10.36 11.14
C ARG A 109 -14.92 10.87 9.94
N LYS A 110 -14.28 11.53 8.97
CA LYS A 110 -14.95 12.10 7.80
C LYS A 110 -15.12 11.11 6.65
N GLY A 111 -14.43 9.97 6.67
CA GLY A 111 -14.42 9.03 5.54
C GLY A 111 -13.75 9.65 4.30
N PRO A 112 -13.44 8.86 3.26
CA PRO A 112 -12.92 9.40 2.02
C PRO A 112 -13.96 10.34 1.40
N GLU A 113 -13.63 11.62 1.35
CA GLU A 113 -14.42 12.63 0.64
C GLU A 113 -14.40 12.27 -0.85
N PRO A 114 -15.56 12.10 -1.52
CA PRO A 114 -15.60 11.81 -2.94
C PRO A 114 -14.93 12.96 -3.68
N VAL A 115 -13.86 12.64 -4.41
CA VAL A 115 -13.16 13.61 -5.24
C VAL A 115 -14.14 14.05 -6.34
N ASN A 116 -14.71 15.25 -6.18
CA ASN A 116 -15.46 15.92 -7.23
C ASN A 116 -14.49 16.30 -8.35
N ALA A 117 -14.37 15.42 -9.33
CA ALA A 117 -13.64 15.68 -10.56
C ALA A 117 -14.49 16.57 -11.47
N THR A 118 -14.21 17.88 -11.48
CA THR A 118 -14.75 18.80 -12.47
C THR A 118 -13.78 18.91 -13.65
N ALA A 119 -14.06 18.14 -14.70
CA ALA A 119 -13.72 18.47 -16.10
C ALA A 119 -14.76 17.80 -17.01
N PRO A 120 -15.36 18.49 -18.00
CA PRO A 120 -16.28 17.86 -18.92
C PRO A 120 -15.48 16.94 -19.86
N ARG A 121 -15.44 15.65 -19.52
CA ARG A 121 -15.00 14.59 -20.41
C ARG A 121 -16.14 14.32 -21.38
N ALA A 122 -15.84 14.29 -22.68
CA ALA A 122 -16.77 13.89 -23.72
C ALA A 122 -17.46 12.59 -23.31
N GLU A 123 -18.79 12.60 -23.35
CA GLU A 123 -19.68 11.50 -22.98
C GLU A 123 -19.30 10.25 -23.80
N PRO A 124 -18.72 9.21 -23.17
CA PRO A 124 -18.43 7.96 -23.86
C PRO A 124 -19.76 7.32 -24.23
N ALA A 125 -19.81 6.69 -25.41
CA ALA A 125 -20.98 5.95 -25.85
C ALA A 125 -21.47 5.00 -24.73
N PRO A 126 -22.78 4.96 -24.41
CA PRO A 126 -23.29 4.08 -23.37
C PRO A 126 -23.09 2.62 -23.81
N GLY A 127 -22.25 1.86 -23.11
CA GLY A 127 -22.18 0.41 -23.28
C GLY A 127 -20.84 -0.28 -23.04
N ALA A 128 -19.71 0.45 -23.02
CA ALA A 128 -18.43 -0.14 -22.66
C ALA A 128 -18.20 -0.02 -21.15
N VAL A 129 -18.35 -1.12 -20.42
CA VAL A 129 -17.86 -1.21 -19.04
C VAL A 129 -16.35 -1.29 -19.13
N ASP A 130 -15.64 -0.23 -18.74
CA ASP A 130 -14.18 -0.24 -18.70
C ASP A 130 -13.72 -1.34 -17.73
N PRO A 131 -12.81 -2.24 -18.16
CA PRO A 131 -12.27 -3.25 -17.27
C PRO A 131 -11.57 -2.57 -16.10
N SER A 132 -11.91 -3.02 -14.89
CA SER A 132 -11.33 -2.49 -13.65
C SER A 132 -10.28 -3.48 -13.15
N GLY A 133 -9.04 -3.02 -12.99
CA GLY A 133 -7.95 -3.87 -12.54
C GLY A 133 -6.98 -3.16 -11.59
N VAL A 134 -6.22 -3.97 -10.86
CA VAL A 134 -5.20 -3.52 -9.90
C VAL A 134 -3.96 -4.41 -10.02
N SER A 135 -2.79 -3.82 -9.80
CA SER A 135 -1.52 -4.55 -9.75
C SER A 135 -0.80 -4.24 -8.44
N ILE A 136 -0.27 -5.27 -7.78
CA ILE A 136 0.43 -5.18 -6.49
C ILE A 136 1.71 -6.01 -6.52
N ALA A 137 2.75 -5.54 -5.83
CA ALA A 137 3.99 -6.29 -5.69
C ALA A 137 3.76 -7.62 -4.96
N ALA A 138 4.39 -8.69 -5.43
CA ALA A 138 4.19 -10.05 -4.89
C ALA A 138 4.75 -10.25 -3.47
N GLY A 139 5.67 -9.41 -3.01
CA GLY A 139 6.25 -9.47 -1.65
C GLY A 139 6.80 -10.86 -1.28
N ALA A 140 6.94 -11.11 0.03
CA ALA A 140 7.27 -12.45 0.55
C ALA A 140 6.02 -13.34 0.69
N SER A 141 4.85 -12.72 0.94
CA SER A 141 3.57 -13.40 1.10
C SER A 141 2.45 -12.42 0.80
N VAL A 142 1.54 -12.79 -0.10
CA VAL A 142 0.36 -12.00 -0.46
C VAL A 142 -0.90 -12.83 -0.33
N VAL A 143 -1.94 -12.25 0.26
CA VAL A 143 -3.29 -12.85 0.29
C VAL A 143 -4.22 -12.01 -0.58
N VAL A 144 -4.87 -12.64 -1.55
CA VAL A 144 -5.96 -12.05 -2.32
C VAL A 144 -7.28 -12.59 -1.80
N THR A 145 -8.15 -11.70 -1.32
CA THR A 145 -9.42 -12.06 -0.68
C THR A 145 -10.60 -11.51 -1.47
N PHE A 146 -11.46 -12.39 -1.96
CA PHE A 146 -12.82 -12.07 -2.38
C PHE A 146 -13.73 -12.12 -1.15
N THR A 147 -14.32 -10.99 -0.78
CA THR A 147 -15.05 -10.84 0.49
C THR A 147 -16.26 -11.76 0.58
N GLU A 148 -16.98 -11.97 -0.52
CA GLU A 148 -18.21 -12.78 -0.57
C GLU A 148 -18.17 -13.84 -1.68
N MET A 149 -19.01 -14.87 -1.53
CA MET A 149 -19.36 -15.77 -2.64
C MET A 149 -20.43 -15.10 -3.49
N GLN A 150 -20.39 -15.32 -4.80
CA GLN A 150 -21.34 -14.75 -5.76
C GLN A 150 -22.39 -15.76 -6.18
N SER A 151 -23.43 -15.31 -6.88
CA SER A 151 -24.36 -16.23 -7.55
C SER A 151 -23.76 -16.82 -8.83
N GLU A 152 -22.89 -16.06 -9.50
CA GLU A 152 -22.21 -16.42 -10.75
C GLU A 152 -20.82 -15.78 -10.79
N GLY A 153 -19.91 -16.37 -11.56
CA GLY A 153 -18.56 -15.85 -11.79
C GLY A 153 -17.45 -16.86 -11.50
N GLU A 154 -16.31 -16.66 -12.14
CA GLU A 154 -15.09 -17.43 -11.90
C GLU A 154 -13.87 -16.51 -11.73
N VAL A 155 -12.88 -16.99 -10.97
CA VAL A 155 -11.53 -16.44 -11.00
C VAL A 155 -10.63 -17.39 -11.79
N SER A 156 -10.03 -16.88 -12.85
CA SER A 156 -9.00 -17.58 -13.62
C SER A 156 -7.62 -17.14 -13.14
N ILE A 157 -6.80 -18.09 -12.67
CA ILE A 157 -5.48 -17.82 -12.09
C ILE A 157 -4.43 -18.46 -12.99
N ALA A 158 -3.56 -17.63 -13.56
CA ALA A 158 -2.43 -18.06 -14.38
C ALA A 158 -1.09 -17.65 -13.73
N LEU A 159 -0.11 -18.56 -13.79
CA LEU A 159 1.27 -18.21 -13.48
C LEU A 159 1.93 -17.60 -14.71
N ALA A 160 2.52 -16.41 -14.57
CA ALA A 160 3.15 -15.68 -15.67
C ALA A 160 4.53 -15.13 -15.29
N ASP A 161 5.32 -14.78 -16.31
CA ASP A 161 6.61 -14.11 -16.16
C ASP A 161 6.39 -12.59 -16.07
N VAL A 162 5.81 -12.17 -14.95
CA VAL A 162 5.50 -10.78 -14.58
C VAL A 162 6.07 -10.50 -13.20
N ASP A 163 6.32 -9.22 -12.88
CA ASP A 163 6.90 -8.84 -11.58
C ASP A 163 5.84 -8.68 -10.48
N ASP A 164 4.65 -8.21 -10.86
CA ASP A 164 3.54 -7.92 -9.96
C ASP A 164 2.40 -8.93 -10.12
N ILE A 165 1.62 -9.10 -9.04
CA ILE A 165 0.33 -9.79 -9.09
C ILE A 165 -0.67 -8.80 -9.69
N ALA A 166 -1.29 -9.17 -10.81
CA ALA A 166 -2.34 -8.38 -11.45
C ALA A 166 -3.68 -9.09 -11.29
N VAL A 167 -4.72 -8.34 -10.94
CA VAL A 167 -6.10 -8.82 -10.90
C VAL A 167 -6.98 -7.86 -11.69
N GLU A 168 -7.77 -8.39 -12.60
CA GLU A 168 -8.64 -7.64 -13.48
C GLU A 168 -10.04 -8.24 -13.45
N ALA A 169 -11.07 -7.41 -13.31
CA ALA A 169 -12.46 -7.83 -13.49
C ALA A 169 -12.77 -7.84 -15.00
N THR A 170 -13.02 -9.01 -15.56
CA THR A 170 -13.36 -9.19 -16.98
C THR A 170 -14.82 -8.88 -17.27
N SER A 171 -15.67 -8.91 -16.24
CA SER A 171 -17.07 -8.50 -16.31
C SER A 171 -17.50 -7.83 -15.01
N GLY A 172 -18.40 -6.85 -15.12
CA GLY A 172 -18.84 -6.05 -13.98
C GLY A 172 -17.76 -5.10 -13.45
N GLY A 173 -18.12 -4.30 -12.44
CA GLY A 173 -17.17 -3.48 -11.68
C GLY A 173 -16.92 -4.12 -10.32
N ALA A 174 -15.69 -4.05 -9.82
CA ALA A 174 -15.34 -4.46 -8.47
C ALA A 174 -14.51 -3.36 -7.80
N GLN A 175 -14.65 -3.22 -6.49
CA GLN A 175 -13.80 -2.32 -5.71
C GLN A 175 -12.61 -3.10 -5.15
N PHE A 176 -11.41 -2.56 -5.38
CA PHE A 176 -10.14 -3.13 -4.96
C PHE A 176 -9.56 -2.29 -3.82
N ASP A 177 -9.25 -2.93 -2.68
CA ASP A 177 -8.55 -2.33 -1.56
C ASP A 177 -7.18 -2.99 -1.39
N VAL A 178 -6.11 -2.21 -1.60
CA VAL A 178 -4.74 -2.68 -1.39
C VAL A 178 -4.33 -2.41 0.07
N GLY A 179 -3.90 -3.46 0.76
CA GLY A 179 -3.44 -3.41 2.14
C GLY A 179 -2.04 -4.02 2.31
N PRO A 180 -1.45 -3.94 3.51
CA PRO A 180 -0.11 -4.46 3.78
C PRO A 180 0.00 -5.99 3.68
N ALA A 181 -1.12 -6.70 3.80
CA ALA A 181 -1.18 -8.16 3.71
C ALA A 181 -1.57 -8.68 2.30
N GLY A 182 -1.91 -7.77 1.37
CA GLY A 182 -2.33 -8.13 0.01
C GLY A 182 -3.53 -7.33 -0.48
N LEU A 183 -4.42 -7.99 -1.20
CA LEU A 183 -5.53 -7.37 -1.93
C LEU A 183 -6.88 -7.88 -1.41
N THR A 184 -7.79 -6.96 -1.11
CA THR A 184 -9.19 -7.28 -0.80
C THR A 184 -10.08 -6.79 -1.94
N ILE A 185 -10.92 -7.68 -2.46
CA ILE A 185 -11.84 -7.44 -3.56
C ILE A 185 -13.25 -7.48 -2.99
N ARG A 186 -13.91 -6.32 -2.96
CA ARG A 186 -15.29 -6.20 -2.49
C ARG A 186 -16.22 -6.56 -3.64
N ASN A 187 -16.69 -7.79 -3.62
CA ASN A 187 -17.49 -8.40 -4.68
C ASN A 187 -18.95 -8.70 -4.26
N ALA A 188 -19.40 -8.09 -3.14
CA ALA A 188 -20.73 -8.28 -2.57
C ALA A 188 -21.83 -7.83 -3.54
N GLY A 189 -22.81 -8.71 -3.80
CA GLY A 189 -23.91 -8.44 -4.71
C GLY A 189 -23.54 -8.33 -6.20
N LEU A 190 -22.32 -8.72 -6.57
CA LEU A 190 -21.82 -8.66 -7.95
C LEU A 190 -21.83 -10.06 -8.61
N THR A 191 -21.92 -10.09 -9.93
CA THR A 191 -21.78 -11.29 -10.79
C THR A 191 -20.62 -11.06 -11.76
N ALA A 192 -19.42 -10.96 -11.21
CA ALA A 192 -18.21 -10.59 -11.94
C ALA A 192 -17.31 -11.81 -12.12
N SER A 193 -16.60 -11.87 -13.25
CA SER A 193 -15.49 -12.80 -13.45
C SER A 193 -14.17 -12.05 -13.41
N TYR A 194 -13.10 -12.75 -13.03
CA TYR A 194 -11.80 -12.15 -12.77
C TYR A 194 -10.69 -12.94 -13.44
N GLU A 195 -9.71 -12.21 -13.95
CA GLU A 195 -8.43 -12.76 -14.39
C GLU A 195 -7.34 -12.34 -13.41
N MET A 196 -6.55 -13.30 -12.97
CA MET A 196 -5.44 -13.09 -12.05
C MET A 196 -4.16 -13.66 -12.65
N ARG A 197 -3.15 -12.80 -12.77
CA ARG A 197 -1.79 -13.18 -13.17
C ARG A 197 -0.88 -13.10 -11.96
N VAL A 198 -0.25 -14.23 -11.64
CA VAL A 198 0.66 -14.37 -10.49
C VAL A 198 2.07 -14.60 -10.99
N PRO A 199 3.08 -13.86 -10.51
CA PRO A 199 4.49 -14.10 -10.84
C PRO A 199 4.90 -15.54 -10.54
N ARG A 200 5.57 -16.21 -11.48
CA ARG A 200 6.20 -17.51 -11.22
C ARG A 200 7.20 -17.44 -10.06
N SER A 201 7.88 -16.30 -9.91
CA SER A 201 8.85 -15.99 -8.86
C SER A 201 8.24 -15.73 -7.47
N ALA A 202 6.92 -15.48 -7.36
CA ALA A 202 6.29 -15.14 -6.09
C ALA A 202 6.49 -16.25 -5.05
N ALA A 203 6.97 -15.91 -3.85
CA ALA A 203 7.29 -16.91 -2.82
C ALA A 203 6.02 -17.55 -2.24
N HIS A 204 5.02 -16.75 -1.87
CA HIS A 204 3.77 -17.26 -1.34
C HIS A 204 2.58 -16.40 -1.77
N VAL A 205 1.56 -17.02 -2.36
CA VAL A 205 0.32 -16.34 -2.75
C VAL A 205 -0.87 -17.21 -2.37
N GLU A 206 -1.81 -16.65 -1.60
CA GLU A 206 -3.03 -17.32 -1.17
C GLU A 206 -4.26 -16.61 -1.75
N VAL A 207 -5.20 -17.37 -2.32
CA VAL A 207 -6.50 -16.83 -2.76
C VAL A 207 -7.60 -17.38 -1.86
N ARG A 208 -8.41 -16.47 -1.32
CA ARG A 208 -9.56 -16.76 -0.46
C ARG A 208 -10.85 -16.24 -1.07
N ILE A 209 -11.92 -17.02 -0.96
CA ILE A 209 -13.27 -16.64 -1.37
C ILE A 209 -14.22 -16.87 -0.21
N GLY A 210 -14.89 -15.81 0.27
CA GLY A 210 -15.76 -15.90 1.44
C GLY A 210 -15.05 -16.43 2.67
N GLY A 211 -13.75 -16.14 2.82
CA GLY A 211 -12.89 -16.64 3.90
C GLY A 211 -12.36 -18.06 3.73
N VAL A 212 -12.76 -18.79 2.68
CA VAL A 212 -12.26 -20.14 2.39
C VAL A 212 -11.04 -20.07 1.47
N ARG A 213 -9.96 -20.77 1.83
CA ARG A 213 -8.77 -20.89 0.98
C ARG A 213 -9.05 -21.85 -0.17
N VAL A 214 -9.05 -21.34 -1.39
CA VAL A 214 -9.35 -22.10 -2.62
C VAL A 214 -8.12 -22.37 -3.47
N TRP A 215 -7.08 -21.53 -3.34
CA TRP A 215 -5.83 -21.67 -4.07
C TRP A 215 -4.66 -21.18 -3.21
N VAL A 216 -3.53 -21.86 -3.30
CA VAL A 216 -2.29 -21.44 -2.67
C VAL A 216 -1.10 -21.85 -3.53
N LYS A 217 -0.17 -20.91 -3.69
CA LYS A 217 1.18 -21.13 -4.22
C LYS A 217 2.17 -20.97 -3.08
N ASP A 218 3.02 -21.96 -2.89
CA ASP A 218 4.11 -21.96 -1.91
C ASP A 218 5.40 -22.41 -2.61
N GLY A 219 6.23 -21.43 -2.99
CA GLY A 219 7.35 -21.61 -3.90
C GLY A 219 6.89 -22.18 -5.24
N ALA A 220 7.41 -23.35 -5.62
CA ALA A 220 7.02 -24.05 -6.85
C ALA A 220 5.77 -24.93 -6.70
N ARG A 221 5.23 -25.10 -5.48
CA ARG A 221 4.09 -25.96 -5.20
C ARG A 221 2.80 -25.17 -5.33
N ILE A 222 1.81 -25.76 -6.00
CA ILE A 222 0.47 -25.19 -6.14
C ILE A 222 -0.51 -26.20 -5.56
N ALA A 223 -1.39 -25.75 -4.68
CA ALA A 223 -2.55 -26.49 -4.25
C ALA A 223 -3.80 -25.67 -4.59
N SER A 224 -4.75 -26.29 -5.29
CA SER A 224 -5.93 -25.63 -5.82
C SER A 224 -7.13 -26.56 -5.69
N THR A 225 -8.28 -25.98 -5.36
CA THR A 225 -9.57 -26.67 -5.35
C THR A 225 -10.58 -25.80 -6.12
N PRO A 226 -10.98 -26.19 -7.34
CA PRO A 226 -10.60 -27.40 -8.10
C PRO A 226 -9.14 -27.40 -8.58
N ALA A 227 -8.64 -28.56 -9.03
CA ALA A 227 -7.30 -28.67 -9.63
C ALA A 227 -7.17 -27.82 -10.91
N ALA A 228 -5.95 -27.37 -11.21
CA ALA A 228 -5.69 -26.57 -12.41
C ALA A 228 -6.01 -27.37 -13.70
N GLY A 229 -6.45 -26.65 -14.73
CA GLY A 229 -6.71 -27.21 -16.05
C GLY A 229 -5.43 -27.67 -16.77
N PRO A 230 -5.57 -28.38 -17.90
CA PRO A 230 -4.44 -28.84 -18.71
C PRO A 230 -3.63 -27.69 -19.33
N ASP A 231 -4.22 -26.50 -19.42
CA ASP A 231 -3.58 -25.24 -19.81
C ASP A 231 -2.75 -24.58 -18.69
N GLY A 232 -2.73 -25.19 -17.50
CA GLY A 232 -2.04 -24.64 -16.33
C GLY A 232 -2.77 -23.46 -15.69
N VAL A 233 -4.00 -23.15 -16.14
CA VAL A 233 -4.85 -22.11 -15.57
C VAL A 233 -5.79 -22.75 -14.55
N ALA A 234 -5.79 -22.25 -13.32
CA ALA A 234 -6.77 -22.66 -12.32
C ALA A 234 -8.03 -21.81 -12.49
N ARG A 235 -9.15 -22.46 -12.83
CA ARG A 235 -10.48 -21.82 -12.91
C ARG A 235 -11.26 -22.19 -11.67
N ILE A 236 -11.50 -21.22 -10.79
CA ILE A 236 -12.14 -21.44 -9.50
C ILE A 236 -13.49 -20.72 -9.51
N PRO A 237 -14.61 -21.43 -9.33
CA PRO A 237 -15.90 -20.77 -9.20
C PRO A 237 -15.90 -19.92 -7.93
N ILE A 238 -16.38 -18.68 -8.06
CA ILE A 238 -16.61 -17.77 -6.90
C ILE A 238 -18.01 -17.99 -6.34
N THR A 239 -18.74 -18.97 -6.88
CA THR A 239 -20.11 -19.27 -6.53
C THR A 239 -20.23 -20.06 -5.23
N ARG A 240 -21.40 -19.98 -4.61
CA ARG A 240 -21.78 -20.78 -3.45
C ARG A 240 -22.00 -22.26 -3.80
#